data_AF-A0A8C6PLN4-F1
#
_entry.id   AF-A0A8C6PLN4-F1
#
_cell.length_a   1.000
_cell.length_b   1.000
_cell.length_c   1.000
_cell.angle_alpha   90.00
_cell.angle_beta   90.00
_cell.angle_gamma   90.00
#
_symmetry.space_group_name_H-M   'P 1'
#
loop_
_entity.id
_entity.type
_entity.pdbx_description
1 polymer ?
#
loop_
_entity_poly.entity_id
_entity_poly.type
_entity_poly.pdbx_seq_one_letter_code
_entity_poly.pdbx_strand_id
1 'polypeptide(L)'
;MCRLRTSSCNPRICSLKSIPRLNPLHPHLVPKALLVQRKELHRCHQVWRKPFNGTATEREEYRKEIRKLLKRQMEEKSAQVKLQRISKANEAEHLLEVDRLALSSEKQQNIQHSKALTAYRHENKRLMERSWRDRALTRSQEALKERELLHLNPINWSGTLK
;
A
#
# COMPACT_ATOMS: atom_id res chain seq x y z
N MET A 1 -2.96 23.63 3.48
CA MET A 1 -2.04 23.69 2.32
C MET A 1 -0.60 23.69 2.82
N CYS A 2 0.19 22.74 2.32
CA CYS A 2 1.51 22.38 2.82
C CYS A 2 2.50 23.55 2.77
N ARG A 3 3.03 23.91 3.94
CA ARG A 3 4.20 24.77 4.09
C ARG A 3 5.40 24.03 3.51
N LEU A 4 5.73 24.30 2.25
CA LEU A 4 7.02 23.92 1.68
C LEU A 4 8.10 24.70 2.45
N ARG A 5 8.68 24.06 3.47
CA ARG A 5 9.93 24.48 4.08
C ARG A 5 10.99 24.43 2.98
N THR A 6 11.27 25.57 2.36
CA THR A 6 12.48 25.78 1.58
C THR A 6 13.66 25.83 2.57
N SER A 7 14.15 24.65 2.95
CA SER A 7 15.31 24.47 3.82
C SER A 7 16.62 24.74 3.07
N SER A 8 16.71 25.86 2.33
CA SER A 8 17.93 26.20 1.58
C SER A 8 17.91 27.64 1.08
N CYS A 9 17.74 28.59 2.01
CA CYS A 9 18.21 29.97 1.86
C CYS A 9 17.95 30.67 3.18
N ASN A 10 18.82 30.41 4.16
CA ASN A 10 19.04 31.39 5.21
C ASN A 10 20.55 31.63 5.17
N PRO A 11 21.05 32.73 4.58
CA PRO A 11 22.41 33.15 4.83
C PRO A 11 22.41 33.48 6.30
N ARG A 12 22.71 32.47 7.14
CA ARG A 12 22.51 32.42 8.59
C ARG A 12 22.25 33.83 9.09
N ILE A 13 20.98 34.22 9.22
CA ILE A 13 20.64 35.38 10.03
C ILE A 13 21.35 35.04 11.32
N CYS A 14 22.43 35.76 11.63
CA CYS A 14 23.12 35.57 12.89
C CYS A 14 22.09 35.94 13.92
N SER A 15 21.35 34.92 14.34
CA SER A 15 20.31 35.03 15.32
C SER A 15 20.98 35.71 16.48
N LEU A 16 20.47 36.86 16.89
CA LEU A 16 20.92 37.55 18.10
C LEU A 16 20.86 36.63 19.35
N LYS A 17 20.23 35.46 19.24
CA LYS A 17 20.22 34.38 20.24
C LYS A 17 21.48 33.52 20.26
N SER A 18 22.28 33.49 19.18
CA SER A 18 23.55 32.75 19.09
C SER A 18 24.73 33.49 19.72
N ILE A 19 24.55 34.77 20.03
CA ILE A 19 25.55 35.62 20.67
C ILE A 19 25.39 35.45 22.18
N PRO A 20 26.42 34.96 22.92
CA PRO A 20 26.33 34.81 24.36
C PRO A 20 25.95 36.15 25.02
N ARG A 21 24.83 36.18 25.75
CA ARG A 21 24.49 37.35 26.59
C ARG A 21 25.48 37.42 27.74
N LEU A 22 25.99 38.62 28.04
CA LEU A 22 26.95 38.83 29.11
C LEU A 22 26.31 38.45 30.45
N ASN A 23 26.90 37.47 31.15
CA ASN A 23 26.45 37.08 32.49
C ASN A 23 27.05 38.05 33.53
N PRO A 24 26.24 38.82 34.29
CA PRO A 24 26.74 39.86 35.19
C PRO A 24 27.51 39.34 36.42
N LEU A 25 27.44 38.04 36.72
CA LEU A 25 27.94 37.44 37.96
C LEU A 25 29.47 37.25 38.01
N HIS A 26 30.18 37.39 36.88
CA HIS A 26 31.65 37.22 36.82
C HIS A 26 32.33 38.37 36.05
N PRO A 27 32.60 39.50 36.72
CA PRO A 27 33.17 40.71 36.09
C PRO A 27 34.50 40.48 35.35
N HIS A 28 35.33 39.55 35.83
CA HIS A 28 36.62 39.21 35.23
C HIS A 28 36.52 38.43 33.90
N LEU A 29 35.36 37.82 33.60
CA LEU A 29 35.10 37.07 32.36
C LEU A 29 34.44 37.93 31.28
N VAL A 30 33.90 39.08 31.65
CA VAL A 30 33.24 40.05 30.75
C VAL A 30 34.14 40.43 29.55
N PRO A 31 35.46 40.72 29.73
CA PRO A 31 36.32 41.06 28.58
C PRO A 31 36.48 39.91 27.58
N LYS A 32 36.57 38.66 28.06
CA LYS A 32 36.69 37.47 27.22
C LYS A 32 35.41 37.20 26.43
N ALA A 33 34.25 37.35 27.07
CA ALA A 33 32.95 37.22 26.41
C ALA A 33 32.72 38.29 25.33
N LEU A 34 33.09 39.54 25.60
CA LEU A 34 33.01 40.65 24.63
C LEU A 34 33.88 40.40 23.39
N LEU A 35 35.08 39.84 23.57
CA LEU A 35 35.96 39.48 22.46
C LEU A 35 35.34 38.41 21.55
N VAL A 36 34.75 37.36 22.13
CA VAL A 36 34.07 36.30 21.37
C VAL A 36 32.86 36.87 20.62
N GLN A 37 32.05 37.71 21.28
CA GLN A 37 30.92 38.38 20.66
C GLN A 37 31.35 39.29 19.50
N ARG A 38 32.42 40.08 19.67
CA ARG A 38 32.96 40.93 18.59
C ARG A 38 33.46 40.09 17.41
N LYS A 39 34.16 38.98 17.65
CA LYS A 39 34.64 38.08 16.59
C LYS A 39 33.48 37.49 15.80
N GLU A 40 32.42 37.06 16.48
CA GLU A 40 31.25 36.47 15.84
C GLU A 40 30.48 37.52 15.02
N LEU A 41 30.23 38.71 15.59
CA LEU A 41 29.61 39.83 14.89
C LEU A 41 30.42 40.22 13.64
N HIS A 42 31.74 40.29 13.78
CA HIS A 42 32.64 40.57 12.66
C HIS A 42 32.51 39.49 11.58
N ARG A 43 32.53 38.20 11.95
CA ARG A 43 32.35 37.09 11.01
C ARG A 43 31.03 37.19 10.24
N CYS A 44 29.93 37.42 10.95
CA CYS A 44 28.60 37.58 10.35
C CYS A 44 28.56 38.77 9.39
N HIS A 45 29.07 39.92 9.84
CA HIS A 45 29.13 41.14 9.05
C HIS A 45 29.97 40.95 7.77
N GLN A 46 31.09 40.23 7.85
CA GLN A 46 31.92 39.94 6.68
C GLN A 46 31.19 39.12 5.62
N VAL A 47 30.24 38.26 6.00
CA VAL A 47 29.42 37.51 5.03
C VAL A 47 28.32 38.40 4.44
N TRP A 48 27.63 39.16 5.29
CA TRP A 48 26.49 39.98 4.87
C TRP A 48 26.87 41.25 4.09
N ARG A 49 28.11 41.73 4.27
CA ARG A 49 28.66 42.86 3.51
C ARG A 49 28.84 42.54 2.03
N LYS A 50 29.28 41.31 1.71
CA LYS A 50 29.73 40.89 0.36
C LYS A 50 28.76 41.23 -0.79
N PRO A 51 27.43 41.06 -0.66
CA PRO A 51 26.51 41.31 -1.77
C PRO A 51 26.35 42.79 -2.14
N PHE A 52 26.38 43.70 -1.15
CA PHE A 52 26.05 45.12 -1.35
C PHE A 52 27.27 46.03 -1.25
N ASN A 53 28.14 45.78 -0.25
CA ASN A 53 29.22 46.69 0.16
C ASN A 53 30.62 46.05 0.01
N GLY A 54 30.71 44.92 -0.69
CA GLY A 54 31.97 44.25 -1.04
C GLY A 54 32.66 44.85 -2.26
N THR A 55 33.91 44.46 -2.48
CA THR A 55 34.64 44.79 -3.71
C THR A 55 33.94 44.18 -4.95
N ALA A 56 34.27 44.66 -6.15
CA ALA A 56 33.67 44.13 -7.38
C ALA A 56 33.88 42.61 -7.51
N THR A 57 35.07 42.11 -7.14
CA THR A 57 35.41 40.70 -7.13
C THR A 57 34.58 39.90 -6.12
N GLU A 58 34.49 40.36 -4.87
CA GLU A 58 33.70 39.69 -3.81
C GLU A 58 32.20 39.60 -4.17
N ARG A 59 31.65 40.63 -4.80
CA ARG A 59 30.27 40.63 -5.29
C ARG A 59 30.06 39.59 -6.37
N GLU A 60 31.00 39.45 -7.30
CA GLU A 60 30.90 38.46 -8.37
C GLU A 60 31.05 37.02 -7.87
N GLU A 61 31.98 36.78 -6.94
CA GLU A 61 32.11 35.49 -6.25
C GLU A 61 30.82 35.10 -5.53
N TYR A 62 30.20 36.03 -4.81
CA TYR A 62 28.92 35.79 -4.15
C TYR A 62 27.83 35.41 -5.18
N ARG A 63 27.70 36.15 -6.29
CA ARG A 63 26.74 35.82 -7.35
C ARG A 63 27.01 34.45 -7.97
N LYS A 64 28.29 34.09 -8.18
CA LYS A 64 28.70 32.79 -8.70
C LYS A 64 28.28 31.65 -7.77
N GLU A 65 28.52 31.79 -6.46
CA GLU A 65 28.12 30.77 -5.48
C GLU A 65 26.60 30.62 -5.39
N ILE A 66 25.84 31.72 -5.44
CA ILE A 66 24.37 31.65 -5.49
C ILE A 66 23.88 30.90 -6.75
N ARG A 67 24.42 31.23 -7.93
CA ARG A 67 24.08 30.50 -9.16
C ARG A 67 24.40 29.01 -9.05
N LYS A 68 25.53 28.66 -8.48
CA LYS A 68 25.95 27.26 -8.26
C LYS A 68 25.01 26.52 -7.31
N LEU A 69 24.62 27.17 -6.21
CA LEU A 69 23.67 26.59 -5.26
C LEU A 69 22.29 26.38 -5.90
N LEU A 70 21.79 27.36 -6.64
CA LEU A 70 20.50 27.26 -7.33
C LEU A 70 20.49 26.12 -8.35
N LYS A 71 21.57 25.95 -9.12
CA LYS A 71 21.72 24.82 -10.05
C LYS A 71 21.63 23.48 -9.33
N ARG A 72 22.38 23.31 -8.23
CA ARG A 72 22.33 22.09 -7.41
C ARG A 72 20.92 21.82 -6.87
N GLN A 73 20.25 22.85 -6.34
CA GLN A 73 18.87 22.70 -5.85
C GLN A 73 17.91 22.27 -6.96
N MET A 74 18.04 22.83 -8.16
CA MET A 74 17.22 22.45 -9.31
C MET A 74 17.48 21.00 -9.74
N GLU A 75 18.75 20.59 -9.80
CA GLU A 75 19.17 19.22 -10.11
C GLU A 75 18.61 18.23 -9.08
N GLU A 76 18.81 18.48 -7.79
CA GLU A 76 18.29 17.66 -6.69
C GLU A 76 16.77 17.54 -6.75
N LYS A 77 16.06 18.64 -6.99
CA LYS A 77 14.58 18.63 -7.10
C LYS A 77 14.12 17.86 -8.32
N SER A 78 14.77 18.03 -9.46
CA SER A 78 14.42 17.27 -10.67
C SER A 78 14.67 15.77 -10.50
N ALA A 79 15.78 15.38 -9.87
CA ALA A 79 16.11 13.99 -9.56
C ALA A 79 15.09 13.39 -8.58
N GLN A 80 14.71 14.13 -7.54
CA GLN A 80 13.68 13.72 -6.59
C GLN A 80 12.34 13.45 -7.28
N VAL A 81 11.90 14.36 -8.16
CA VAL A 81 10.64 14.19 -8.91
C VAL A 81 10.72 12.99 -9.85
N LYS A 82 11.87 12.78 -10.51
CA LYS A 82 12.08 11.61 -11.39
C LYS A 82 11.96 10.30 -10.60
N LEU A 83 12.62 10.20 -9.45
CA LEU A 83 12.53 9.03 -8.58
C LEU A 83 11.10 8.78 -8.09
N GLN A 84 10.39 9.84 -7.67
CA GLN A 84 8.99 9.71 -7.26
C GLN A 84 8.08 9.22 -8.39
N ARG A 85 8.30 9.69 -9.62
CA ARG A 85 7.54 9.22 -10.79
C ARG A 85 7.81 7.74 -11.07
N ILE A 86 9.07 7.32 -10.99
CA ILE A 86 9.46 5.91 -11.16
C ILE A 86 8.81 5.04 -10.08
N SER A 87 8.89 5.44 -8.80
CA SER A 87 8.25 4.72 -7.69
C SER A 87 6.74 4.52 -7.95
N LYS A 88 6.05 5.60 -8.30
CA LYS A 88 4.61 5.55 -8.60
C LYS A 88 4.28 4.68 -9.81
N ALA A 89 5.12 4.69 -10.85
CA ALA A 89 4.94 3.82 -12.00
C ALA A 89 5.07 2.35 -11.62
N ASN A 90 6.09 2.01 -10.83
CA ASN A 90 6.30 0.64 -10.34
C ASN A 90 5.17 0.20 -9.40
N GLU A 91 4.69 1.08 -8.51
CA GLU A 91 3.55 0.82 -7.64
C GLU A 91 2.28 0.54 -8.47
N ALA A 92 2.04 1.32 -9.52
CA ALA A 92 0.90 1.12 -10.41
C ALA A 92 1.01 -0.21 -11.19
N GLU A 93 2.18 -0.53 -11.73
CA GLU A 93 2.43 -1.81 -12.41
C GLU A 93 2.20 -3.00 -11.47
N HIS A 94 2.68 -2.90 -10.23
CA HIS A 94 2.45 -3.92 -9.22
C HIS A 94 0.95 -4.12 -8.92
N LEU A 95 0.19 -3.03 -8.77
CA LEU A 95 -1.26 -3.12 -8.54
C LEU A 95 -1.99 -3.79 -9.72
N LEU A 96 -1.62 -3.44 -10.96
CA LEU A 96 -2.18 -4.07 -12.15
C LEU A 96 -1.91 -5.58 -12.19
N GLU A 97 -0.70 -6.00 -11.81
CA GLU A 97 -0.35 -7.42 -11.77
C GLU A 97 -1.12 -8.17 -10.67
N VAL A 98 -1.27 -7.57 -9.49
CA VAL A 98 -2.09 -8.13 -8.41
C VAL A 98 -3.54 -8.32 -8.86
N ASP A 99 -4.13 -7.32 -9.50
CA ASP A 99 -5.50 -7.38 -10.01
C ASP A 99 -5.65 -8.47 -11.09
N ARG A 100 -4.67 -8.55 -12.00
CA ARG A 100 -4.64 -9.59 -13.04
C ARG A 100 -4.63 -11.00 -12.42
N LEU A 101 -3.82 -11.22 -11.39
CA LEU A 101 -3.74 -12.49 -10.68
C LEU A 101 -5.04 -12.80 -9.93
N ALA A 102 -5.62 -11.81 -9.25
CA ALA A 102 -6.89 -11.96 -8.53
C ALA A 102 -8.02 -12.39 -9.47
N LEU A 103 -8.19 -11.71 -10.61
CA LEU A 103 -9.19 -12.05 -11.63
C LEU A 103 -8.97 -13.46 -12.20
N SER A 104 -7.71 -13.85 -12.41
CA SER A 104 -7.39 -15.20 -12.90
C SER A 104 -7.75 -16.28 -11.88
N SER A 105 -7.52 -16.01 -10.59
CA SER A 105 -7.82 -16.92 -9.49
C SER A 105 -9.34 -17.07 -9.30
N GLU A 106 -10.08 -15.95 -9.29
CA GLU A 106 -11.54 -15.95 -9.20
C GLU A 106 -12.17 -16.73 -10.37
N LYS A 107 -11.69 -16.51 -11.60
CA LYS A 107 -12.14 -17.26 -12.77
C LYS A 107 -11.92 -18.76 -12.58
N GLN A 108 -10.76 -19.16 -12.08
CA GLN A 108 -10.44 -20.56 -11.85
C GLN A 108 -11.32 -21.16 -10.75
N GLN A 109 -11.55 -20.44 -9.65
CA GLN A 109 -12.45 -20.86 -8.58
C GLN A 109 -13.89 -21.03 -9.09
N ASN A 110 -14.38 -20.11 -9.92
CA ASN A 110 -15.70 -20.21 -10.54
C ASN A 110 -15.84 -21.44 -11.45
N ILE A 111 -14.81 -21.74 -12.24
CA ILE A 111 -14.77 -22.95 -13.07
C ILE A 111 -14.79 -24.20 -12.19
N GLN A 112 -13.97 -24.26 -11.14
CA GLN A 112 -13.92 -25.39 -10.22
C GLN A 112 -15.27 -25.60 -9.50
N HIS A 113 -15.87 -24.52 -9.01
CA HIS A 113 -17.17 -24.54 -8.37
C HIS A 113 -18.27 -25.03 -9.33
N SER A 114 -18.32 -24.51 -10.55
CA SER A 114 -19.27 -24.97 -11.58
C SER A 114 -19.10 -26.45 -11.92
N LYS A 115 -17.85 -26.92 -12.05
CA LYS A 115 -17.53 -28.34 -12.27
C LYS A 115 -18.03 -29.20 -11.10
N ALA A 116 -17.78 -28.77 -9.86
CA ALA A 116 -18.24 -29.48 -8.67
C ALA A 116 -19.77 -29.57 -8.63
N LEU A 117 -20.49 -28.47 -8.88
CA LEU A 117 -21.96 -28.47 -8.95
C LEU A 117 -22.49 -29.39 -10.05
N THR A 118 -21.82 -29.42 -11.20
CA THR A 118 -22.18 -30.31 -12.31
C THR A 118 -21.98 -31.78 -11.93
N ALA A 119 -20.87 -32.11 -11.25
CA ALA A 119 -20.62 -33.45 -10.73
C ALA A 119 -21.71 -33.89 -9.72
N TYR A 120 -22.08 -33.00 -8.78
CA TYR A 120 -23.16 -33.28 -7.83
C TYR A 120 -24.50 -33.53 -8.52
N ARG A 121 -24.83 -32.74 -9.55
CA ARG A 121 -26.05 -32.96 -10.34
C ARG A 121 -26.06 -34.33 -11.01
N HIS A 122 -24.95 -34.74 -11.60
CA HIS A 122 -24.85 -36.06 -12.24
C HIS A 122 -24.97 -37.20 -11.23
N GLU A 123 -24.32 -37.09 -10.06
CA GLU A 123 -24.41 -38.11 -9.03
C GLU A 123 -25.83 -38.21 -8.45
N ASN A 124 -26.48 -37.07 -8.18
CA ASN A 124 -27.86 -37.05 -7.73
C ASN A 124 -28.80 -37.72 -8.74
N LYS A 125 -28.61 -37.46 -10.04
CA LYS A 125 -29.36 -38.14 -11.10
C LYS A 125 -29.13 -39.65 -11.06
N ARG A 126 -27.88 -40.09 -10.95
CA ARG A 126 -27.50 -41.51 -10.87
C ARG A 126 -28.17 -42.21 -9.68
N LEU A 127 -28.18 -41.57 -8.52
CA LEU A 127 -28.81 -42.07 -7.30
C LEU A 127 -30.33 -42.16 -7.43
N MET A 128 -30.97 -41.14 -8.02
CA MET A 128 -32.41 -41.16 -8.27
C MET A 128 -32.80 -42.30 -9.21
N GLU A 129 -32.06 -42.47 -10.32
CA GLU A 129 -32.31 -43.55 -11.27
C GLU A 129 -32.13 -44.93 -10.63
N ARG A 130 -31.08 -45.12 -9.82
CA ARG A 130 -30.88 -46.35 -9.06
C ARG A 130 -32.06 -46.62 -8.13
N SER A 131 -32.42 -45.64 -7.31
CA SER A 131 -33.53 -45.75 -6.37
C SER A 131 -34.86 -46.04 -7.07
N TRP A 132 -35.06 -45.51 -8.28
CA TRP A 132 -36.25 -45.78 -9.08
C TRP A 132 -36.28 -47.22 -9.60
N ARG A 133 -35.14 -47.74 -10.10
CA ARG A 133 -35.01 -49.16 -10.51
C ARG A 133 -35.24 -50.09 -9.31
N ASP A 134 -34.65 -49.80 -8.16
CA ASP A 134 -34.80 -50.62 -6.96
C ASP A 134 -36.26 -50.66 -6.50
N ARG A 135 -36.94 -49.52 -6.43
CA ARG A 135 -38.38 -49.47 -6.11
C ARG A 135 -39.24 -50.20 -7.14
N ALA A 136 -38.91 -50.13 -8.42
CA ALA A 136 -39.63 -50.88 -9.45
C ALA A 136 -39.46 -52.39 -9.28
N LEU A 137 -38.24 -52.84 -8.97
CA LEU A 137 -37.94 -54.23 -8.68
C LEU A 137 -38.69 -54.72 -7.43
N THR A 138 -38.65 -53.95 -6.34
CA THR A 138 -39.39 -54.27 -5.10
C THR A 138 -40.88 -54.44 -5.36
N ARG A 139 -41.51 -53.50 -6.08
CA ARG A 139 -42.93 -53.61 -6.45
C ARG A 139 -43.22 -54.84 -7.31
N SER A 140 -42.34 -55.19 -8.24
CA SER A 140 -42.50 -56.40 -9.05
C SER A 140 -42.41 -57.67 -8.21
N GLN A 141 -41.50 -57.71 -7.23
CA GLN A 141 -41.34 -58.85 -6.33
C GLN A 141 -42.53 -58.97 -5.37
N GLU A 142 -43.02 -57.85 -4.84
CA GLU A 142 -44.24 -57.80 -4.02
C GLU A 142 -45.44 -58.35 -4.79
N ALA A 143 -45.67 -57.88 -6.03
CA ALA A 143 -46.76 -58.36 -6.86
C ALA A 143 -46.67 -59.87 -7.17
N LEU A 144 -45.47 -60.43 -7.33
CA LEU A 144 -45.29 -61.88 -7.48
C LEU A 144 -45.65 -62.63 -6.19
N LYS A 145 -45.19 -62.15 -5.03
CA LYS A 145 -45.52 -62.75 -3.74
C LYS A 145 -47.03 -62.70 -3.46
N GLU A 146 -47.69 -61.59 -3.78
CA GLU A 146 -49.15 -61.46 -3.65
C GLU A 146 -49.88 -62.49 -4.52
N ARG A 147 -49.44 -62.69 -5.76
CA ARG A 147 -49.99 -63.73 -6.65
C ARG A 147 -49.79 -65.14 -6.10
N GLU A 148 -48.60 -65.44 -5.59
CA GLU A 148 -48.31 -66.74 -4.95
C GLU A 148 -49.20 -66.97 -3.72
N LEU A 149 -49.40 -65.94 -2.89
CA LEU A 149 -50.28 -66.01 -1.72
C LEU A 149 -51.74 -66.25 -2.11
N LEU A 150 -52.24 -65.59 -3.16
CA LEU A 150 -53.59 -65.83 -3.69
C LEU A 150 -53.75 -67.24 -4.28
N HIS A 151 -52.70 -67.80 -4.88
CA HIS A 151 -52.74 -69.18 -5.35
C HIS A 151 -52.89 -70.18 -4.18
N LEU A 152 -52.26 -69.91 -3.04
CA LEU A 152 -52.36 -70.77 -1.84
C LEU A 152 -53.66 -70.53 -1.06
N ASN A 153 -54.14 -69.28 -1.00
CA ASN A 153 -55.33 -68.87 -0.27
C ASN A 153 -56.22 -67.99 -1.18
N PRO A 154 -57.12 -68.59 -1.97
CA PRO A 154 -57.86 -67.88 -3.01
C PRO A 154 -58.88 -66.86 -2.49
N ILE A 155 -59.24 -66.93 -1.21
CA ILE A 155 -60.13 -65.97 -0.56
C ILE A 155 -59.30 -65.19 0.47
N ASN A 156 -59.13 -63.89 0.24
CA ASN A 156 -58.39 -62.95 1.08
C ASN A 156 -59.14 -62.67 2.41
N TRP A 157 -59.38 -63.70 3.22
CA TRP A 157 -60.16 -63.61 4.46
C TRP A 157 -59.59 -62.63 5.50
N SER A 158 -58.28 -62.36 5.45
CA SER A 158 -57.58 -61.47 6.39
C SER A 158 -57.49 -60.01 5.92
N GLY A 159 -57.86 -59.70 4.67
CA GLY A 159 -57.75 -58.34 4.11
C GLY A 159 -56.32 -57.79 4.02
N THR A 160 -55.31 -58.67 4.06
CA THR A 160 -53.89 -58.26 4.16
C THR A 160 -53.29 -57.93 2.80
N LEU A 161 -53.89 -58.45 1.73
CA LEU A 161 -53.55 -58.09 0.34
C LEU A 161 -54.34 -56.83 -0.05
N LYS A 162 -53.63 -55.80 -0.57
CA LYS A 162 -54.20 -54.52 -0.98
C LYS A 162 -54.81 -54.55 -2.38
#